data_AF-A0A2K6KGY4-F1
#
_entry.id   AF-A0A2K6KGY4-F1
#
_cell.length_a   1.000
_cell.length_b   1.000
_cell.length_c   1.000
_cell.angle_alpha   90.00
_cell.angle_beta   90.00
_cell.angle_gamma   90.00
#
_symmetry.space_group_name_H-M   'P 1'
#
loop_
_entity.id
_entity.type
_entity.pdbx_description
1 polymer ?
#
loop_
_entity_poly.entity_id
_entity_poly.type
_entity_poly.pdbx_seq_one_letter_code
_entity_poly.pdbx_strand_id
1 'polypeptide(L)'
;MVFRCFMEVSRVAYVSFGPHARKLVAIVDVIDQNKALVDGPCTQVRRQATPFKCMQLTDFILKFSHSALQKYVRQAWQKADINTKWAATQWAKKIEMTDFDHFKVMKAKKMRNRIIKNEVKKLQKAALLKASPKKAPGTKGTAAAATAAAAAAKVPAKEMTTVSKKAPAQKVPAQKATGQKAAPAPKAQKGQKAPVQKAPAPKASGKKA
;
A
#
# COMPACT_ATOMS: atom_id res chain seq x y z
N MET A 1 -1.11 7.64 -32.03
CA MET A 1 -0.84 8.88 -31.25
C MET A 1 0.22 8.60 -30.21
N VAL A 2 1.12 9.56 -29.93
CA VAL A 2 2.26 9.36 -28.99
C VAL A 2 1.88 9.68 -27.54
N PHE A 3 1.10 10.74 -27.33
CA PHE A 3 0.57 11.11 -26.01
C PHE A 3 -0.54 10.15 -25.57
N ARG A 4 -0.58 9.84 -24.27
CA ARG A 4 -1.54 8.88 -23.66
C ARG A 4 -2.41 9.48 -22.57
N CYS A 5 -1.94 10.54 -21.91
CA CYS A 5 -2.63 11.21 -20.83
C CYS A 5 -2.85 12.67 -21.26
N PHE A 6 -4.11 13.08 -21.33
CA PHE A 6 -4.54 14.36 -21.88
C PHE A 6 -5.28 15.17 -20.83
N MET A 7 -5.24 16.50 -20.96
CA MET A 7 -6.11 17.37 -20.17
C MET A 7 -7.54 17.26 -20.66
N GLU A 8 -8.39 16.67 -19.82
CA GLU A 8 -9.78 16.36 -20.12
C GLU A 8 -10.65 16.70 -18.91
N VAL A 9 -11.88 17.11 -19.17
CA VAL A 9 -12.92 17.23 -18.14
C VAL A 9 -13.12 15.87 -17.47
N SER A 10 -13.33 15.88 -16.16
CA SER A 10 -13.47 14.70 -15.29
C SER A 10 -12.21 13.86 -15.08
N ARG A 11 -11.04 14.22 -15.63
CA ARG A 11 -9.79 13.54 -15.28
C ARG A 11 -9.32 13.91 -13.86
N VAL A 12 -8.77 12.93 -13.15
CA VAL A 12 -8.14 13.14 -11.83
C VAL A 12 -6.68 13.52 -12.01
N ALA A 13 -6.25 14.53 -11.27
CA ALA A 13 -4.88 14.99 -11.18
C ALA A 13 -4.38 14.94 -9.73
N TYR A 14 -3.07 14.74 -9.56
CA TYR A 14 -2.36 14.80 -8.29
C TYR A 14 -1.67 16.16 -8.16
N VAL A 15 -1.92 16.92 -7.11
CA VAL A 15 -1.27 18.22 -6.88
C VAL A 15 0.10 17.99 -6.27
N SER A 16 1.15 18.31 -7.04
CA SER A 16 2.54 18.08 -6.64
C SER A 16 3.05 19.13 -5.66
N PHE A 17 2.63 20.39 -5.77
CA PHE A 17 3.09 21.49 -4.93
C PHE A 17 2.04 22.60 -4.79
N GLY A 18 2.23 23.49 -3.82
CA GLY A 18 1.27 24.55 -3.46
C GLY A 18 0.41 24.19 -2.23
N PRO A 19 -0.66 24.96 -1.93
CA PRO A 19 -1.42 24.84 -0.68
C PRO A 19 -2.17 23.51 -0.52
N HIS A 20 -2.40 22.78 -1.62
CA HIS A 20 -3.06 21.47 -1.64
C HIS A 20 -2.09 20.36 -2.07
N ALA A 21 -0.79 20.52 -1.82
CA ALA A 21 0.21 19.51 -2.13
C ALA A 21 -0.15 18.12 -1.58
N ARG A 22 0.21 17.08 -2.35
CA ARG A 22 -0.07 15.65 -2.10
C ARG A 22 -1.55 15.25 -2.14
N LYS A 23 -2.48 16.14 -2.50
CA LYS A 23 -3.91 15.80 -2.63
C LYS A 23 -4.28 15.45 -4.07
N LEU A 24 -5.23 14.52 -4.24
CA LEU A 24 -5.89 14.25 -5.52
C LEU A 24 -7.06 15.19 -5.73
N VAL A 25 -7.32 15.58 -6.98
CA VAL A 25 -8.38 16.53 -7.32
C VAL A 25 -8.90 16.24 -8.74
N ALA A 26 -10.19 16.47 -8.99
CA ALA A 26 -10.78 16.31 -10.32
C ALA A 26 -10.73 17.63 -11.09
N ILE A 27 -10.36 17.56 -12.37
CA ILE A 27 -10.54 18.67 -13.32
C ILE A 27 -12.04 18.73 -13.65
N VAL A 28 -12.67 19.83 -13.29
CA VAL A 28 -14.10 20.08 -13.58
C VAL A 28 -14.24 20.88 -14.87
N ASP A 29 -13.31 21.80 -15.12
CA ASP A 29 -13.30 22.64 -16.31
C ASP A 29 -11.89 23.16 -16.64
N VAL A 30 -11.68 23.56 -17.89
CA VAL A 30 -10.47 24.25 -18.38
C VAL A 30 -10.82 25.73 -18.53
N ILE A 31 -10.18 26.59 -17.73
CA ILE A 31 -10.46 28.03 -17.74
C ILE A 31 -9.61 28.70 -18.82
N ASP A 32 -8.30 28.47 -18.77
CA ASP A 32 -7.30 29.04 -19.68
C ASP A 32 -6.29 27.96 -20.09
N GLN A 33 -5.45 28.26 -21.08
CA GLN A 33 -4.29 27.43 -21.49
C GLN A 33 -3.36 27.04 -20.32
N ASN A 34 -3.39 27.76 -19.19
CA ASN A 34 -2.54 27.52 -18.03
C ASN A 34 -3.28 27.11 -16.74
N LYS A 35 -4.62 27.11 -16.71
CA LYS A 35 -5.42 26.94 -15.46
C LYS A 35 -6.71 26.15 -15.69
N ALA A 36 -7.04 25.24 -14.77
CA ALA A 36 -8.35 24.56 -14.69
C ALA A 36 -9.14 24.98 -13.46
N LEU A 37 -10.46 24.84 -13.54
CA LEU A 37 -11.33 24.74 -12.39
C LEU A 37 -11.28 23.31 -11.86
N VAL A 38 -10.95 23.18 -10.58
CA VAL A 38 -10.53 21.91 -9.98
C VAL A 38 -11.24 21.71 -8.63
N ASP A 39 -11.74 20.50 -8.35
CA ASP A 39 -12.59 20.19 -7.17
C ASP A 39 -12.23 18.83 -6.53
N GLY A 40 -12.05 18.80 -5.21
CA GLY A 40 -11.62 17.61 -4.45
C GLY A 40 -12.53 17.32 -3.26
N PRO A 41 -13.80 16.92 -3.50
CA PRO A 41 -14.81 16.80 -2.46
C PRO A 41 -14.46 15.77 -1.38
N CYS A 42 -13.72 14.72 -1.72
CA CYS A 42 -13.28 13.65 -0.82
C CYS A 42 -11.88 13.86 -0.24
N THR A 43 -11.10 14.78 -0.80
CA THR A 43 -9.69 15.04 -0.45
C THR A 43 -9.50 16.38 0.27
N GLN A 44 -10.60 17.03 0.68
CA GLN A 44 -10.60 18.34 1.35
C GLN A 44 -9.90 19.43 0.51
N VAL A 45 -10.14 19.45 -0.80
CA VAL A 45 -9.81 20.57 -1.69
C VAL A 45 -11.12 21.21 -2.11
N ARG A 46 -11.34 22.47 -1.73
CA ARG A 46 -12.50 23.24 -2.19
C ARG A 46 -12.35 23.55 -3.68
N ARG A 47 -13.47 23.75 -4.37
CA ARG A 47 -13.50 24.15 -5.78
C ARG A 47 -12.74 25.46 -5.98
N GLN A 48 -11.68 25.44 -6.79
CA GLN A 48 -10.81 26.60 -7.04
C GLN A 48 -10.12 26.51 -8.40
N ALA A 49 -9.67 27.65 -8.92
CA ALA A 49 -8.76 27.68 -10.07
C ALA A 49 -7.36 27.19 -9.65
N THR A 50 -6.76 26.31 -10.44
CA THR A 50 -5.44 25.71 -10.14
C THR A 50 -4.60 25.61 -11.43
N PRO A 51 -3.33 26.06 -11.43
CA PRO A 51 -2.50 26.08 -12.63
C PRO A 51 -1.95 24.70 -13.00
N PHE A 52 -1.83 24.40 -14.31
CA PHE A 52 -1.40 23.08 -14.78
C PHE A 52 -0.01 22.68 -14.32
N LYS A 53 0.90 23.65 -14.14
CA LYS A 53 2.27 23.41 -13.67
C LYS A 53 2.35 22.75 -12.29
N CYS A 54 1.35 22.93 -11.42
CA CYS A 54 1.39 22.34 -10.06
C CYS A 54 0.67 21.00 -9.94
N MET A 55 0.03 20.50 -11.00
CA MET A 55 -0.69 19.23 -11.01
C MET A 55 -0.11 18.24 -12.03
N GLN A 56 -0.12 16.97 -11.69
CA GLN A 56 0.32 15.86 -12.52
C GLN A 56 -0.91 15.00 -12.85
N LEU A 57 -1.20 14.85 -14.13
CA LEU A 57 -2.38 14.08 -14.57
C LEU A 57 -2.22 12.59 -14.20
N THR A 58 -3.32 11.95 -13.84
CA THR A 58 -3.38 10.52 -13.58
C THR A 58 -4.20 9.80 -14.67
N ASP A 59 -4.11 8.48 -14.70
CA ASP A 59 -4.87 7.64 -15.65
C ASP A 59 -6.36 7.50 -15.26
N PHE A 60 -6.76 8.02 -14.10
CA PHE A 60 -8.15 7.93 -13.63
C PHE A 60 -9.05 9.00 -14.27
N ILE A 61 -10.08 8.54 -14.97
CA ILE A 61 -11.11 9.38 -15.58
C ILE A 61 -12.44 9.10 -14.87
N LEU A 62 -13.08 10.15 -14.38
CA LEU A 62 -14.44 10.10 -13.82
C LEU A 62 -15.47 10.36 -14.93
N LYS A 63 -16.73 10.01 -14.68
CA LYS A 63 -17.83 10.28 -15.61
C LYS A 63 -18.79 11.28 -14.99
N PHE A 64 -18.59 12.57 -15.30
CA PHE A 64 -19.52 13.66 -15.00
C PHE A 64 -19.45 14.72 -16.12
N SER A 65 -20.42 15.65 -16.17
CA SER A 65 -20.48 16.69 -17.21
C SER A 65 -19.51 17.85 -16.91
N HIS A 66 -19.05 18.54 -17.96
CA HIS A 66 -18.34 19.81 -17.82
C HIS A 66 -19.12 20.77 -16.88
N SER A 67 -18.38 21.49 -16.02
CA SER A 67 -18.93 22.40 -15.01
C SER A 67 -19.97 21.82 -14.02
N ALA A 68 -20.04 20.50 -13.84
CA ALA A 68 -20.93 19.86 -12.87
C ALA A 68 -20.76 20.37 -11.42
N LEU A 69 -21.86 20.41 -10.67
CA LEU A 69 -21.86 20.76 -9.23
C LEU A 69 -21.10 19.74 -8.37
N GLN A 70 -20.54 20.20 -7.25
CA GLN A 70 -19.71 19.39 -6.34
C GLN A 70 -20.40 18.12 -5.84
N LYS A 71 -21.74 18.13 -5.73
CA LYS A 71 -22.56 16.95 -5.38
C LYS A 71 -22.33 15.79 -6.36
N TYR A 72 -22.36 16.06 -7.67
CA TYR A 72 -22.17 15.03 -8.71
C TYR A 72 -20.71 14.58 -8.79
N VAL A 73 -19.75 15.50 -8.65
CA VAL A 73 -18.32 15.16 -8.58
C VAL A 73 -18.05 14.22 -7.39
N ARG A 74 -18.63 14.49 -6.22
CA ARG A 74 -18.54 13.62 -5.03
C ARG A 74 -19.12 12.23 -5.30
N GLN A 75 -20.31 12.15 -5.89
CA GLN A 75 -20.96 10.89 -6.24
C GLN A 75 -20.13 10.07 -7.25
N ALA A 76 -19.59 10.71 -8.29
CA ALA A 76 -18.71 10.07 -9.27
C ALA A 76 -17.40 9.57 -8.64
N TRP A 77 -16.79 10.37 -7.75
CA TRP A 77 -15.57 10.03 -7.02
C TRP A 77 -15.75 8.80 -6.12
N GLN A 78 -16.87 8.74 -5.39
CA GLN A 78 -17.22 7.62 -4.53
C GLN A 78 -17.58 6.39 -5.37
N LYS A 79 -18.43 6.51 -6.39
CA LYS A 79 -18.81 5.41 -7.29
C LYS A 79 -17.62 4.80 -8.05
N ALA A 80 -16.55 5.55 -8.24
CA ALA A 80 -15.33 5.09 -8.88
C ALA A 80 -14.25 4.60 -7.91
N ASP A 81 -14.45 4.67 -6.59
CA ASP A 81 -13.51 4.24 -5.54
C ASP A 81 -12.06 4.76 -5.73
N ILE A 82 -11.92 6.03 -6.14
CA ILE A 82 -10.63 6.61 -6.55
C ILE A 82 -9.60 6.57 -5.42
N ASN A 83 -9.99 6.80 -4.16
CA ASN A 83 -9.05 6.76 -3.03
C ASN A 83 -8.42 5.37 -2.88
N THR A 84 -9.22 4.31 -2.97
CA THR A 84 -8.76 2.91 -2.87
C THR A 84 -7.87 2.53 -4.05
N LYS A 85 -8.25 2.92 -5.26
CA LYS A 85 -7.46 2.68 -6.50
C LYS A 85 -6.13 3.44 -6.48
N TRP A 86 -6.14 4.68 -5.99
CA TRP A 86 -4.92 5.45 -5.79
C TRP A 86 -3.99 4.77 -4.78
N ALA A 87 -4.46 4.45 -3.57
CA ALA A 87 -3.66 3.78 -2.54
C ALA A 87 -3.09 2.42 -3.01
N ALA A 88 -3.82 1.69 -3.86
CA ALA A 88 -3.33 0.47 -4.48
C ALA A 88 -2.18 0.68 -5.48
N THR A 89 -2.06 1.88 -6.07
CA THR A 89 -1.10 2.22 -7.13
C THR A 89 0.33 2.33 -6.59
N GLN A 90 1.31 1.84 -7.36
CA GLN A 90 2.73 1.88 -6.99
C GLN A 90 3.27 3.31 -6.77
N TRP A 91 2.65 4.31 -7.39
CA TRP A 91 2.98 5.71 -7.21
C TRP A 91 2.58 6.23 -5.82
N ALA A 92 1.35 6.00 -5.37
CA ALA A 92 0.92 6.35 -4.01
C ALA A 92 1.78 5.65 -2.95
N LYS A 93 2.00 4.34 -3.12
CA LYS A 93 2.88 3.54 -2.25
C LYS A 93 4.29 4.10 -2.16
N LYS A 94 4.84 4.67 -3.24
CA LYS A 94 6.15 5.35 -3.22
C LYS A 94 6.13 6.69 -2.48
N ILE A 95 5.01 7.43 -2.49
CA ILE A 95 4.88 8.73 -1.81
C ILE A 95 4.71 8.56 -0.29
N GLU A 96 4.04 7.48 0.13
CA GLU A 96 3.74 7.15 1.53
C GLU A 96 4.86 6.35 2.22
N MET A 97 5.81 5.82 1.47
CA MET A 97 6.91 4.98 1.98
C MET A 97 7.80 5.76 2.94
N THR A 98 7.93 5.27 4.19
CA THR A 98 8.73 5.95 5.21
C THR A 98 10.22 5.66 5.05
N ASP A 99 11.09 6.51 5.61
CA ASP A 99 12.55 6.29 5.56
C ASP A 99 12.96 4.91 6.11
N PHE A 100 12.30 4.44 7.17
CA PHE A 100 12.52 3.10 7.70
C PHE A 100 12.14 1.99 6.70
N ASP A 101 11.09 2.18 5.90
CA ASP A 101 10.75 1.28 4.80
C ASP A 101 11.80 1.34 3.67
N HIS A 102 12.32 2.53 3.35
CA HIS A 102 13.44 2.70 2.42
C HIS A 102 14.69 1.93 2.87
N PHE A 103 15.03 1.97 4.17
CA PHE A 103 16.13 1.18 4.73
C PHE A 103 15.91 -0.34 4.61
N LYS A 104 14.72 -0.83 5.01
CA LYS A 104 14.34 -2.25 4.89
C LYS A 104 14.43 -2.74 3.44
N VAL A 105 13.86 -1.98 2.50
CA VAL A 105 13.90 -2.29 1.06
C VAL A 105 15.33 -2.26 0.52
N MET A 106 16.17 -1.31 0.94
CA MET A 106 17.58 -1.24 0.54
C MET A 106 18.37 -2.48 0.95
N LYS A 107 18.24 -2.94 2.20
CA LYS A 107 18.92 -4.15 2.71
C LYS A 107 18.45 -5.41 1.96
N ALA A 108 17.14 -5.61 1.83
CA ALA A 108 16.56 -6.73 1.09
C ALA A 108 16.99 -6.76 -0.39
N LYS A 109 16.95 -5.60 -1.07
CA LYS A 109 17.37 -5.45 -2.47
C LYS A 109 18.86 -5.75 -2.66
N LYS A 110 19.73 -5.35 -1.72
CA LYS A 110 21.17 -5.66 -1.76
C LYS A 110 21.42 -7.17 -1.73
N MET A 111 20.73 -7.93 -0.87
CA MET A 111 20.86 -9.39 -0.80
C MET A 111 20.31 -10.06 -2.07
N ARG A 112 19.09 -9.71 -2.50
CA ARG A 112 18.48 -10.22 -3.74
C ARG A 112 19.38 -10.02 -4.96
N ASN A 113 19.96 -8.83 -5.12
CA ASN A 113 20.82 -8.51 -6.25
C ASN A 113 22.13 -9.33 -6.24
N ARG A 114 22.68 -9.68 -5.05
CA ARG A 114 23.86 -10.54 -4.94
C ARG A 114 23.57 -11.96 -5.43
N ILE A 115 22.41 -12.51 -5.07
CA ILE A 115 21.96 -13.84 -5.53
C ILE A 115 21.76 -13.83 -7.05
N ILE A 116 21.00 -12.86 -7.59
CA ILE A 116 20.75 -12.74 -9.03
C ILE A 116 22.06 -12.58 -9.81
N LYS A 117 22.99 -11.73 -9.33
CA LYS A 117 24.29 -11.50 -10.01
C LYS A 117 25.12 -12.79 -10.08
N ASN A 118 25.10 -13.61 -9.04
CA ASN A 118 25.79 -14.90 -9.04
C ASN A 118 25.16 -15.87 -10.05
N GLU A 119 23.83 -15.95 -10.09
CA GLU A 119 23.12 -16.88 -10.98
C GLU A 119 23.23 -16.47 -12.46
N VAL A 120 23.06 -15.18 -12.76
CA VAL A 120 23.29 -14.63 -14.10
C VAL A 120 24.72 -14.89 -14.56
N LYS A 121 25.72 -14.79 -13.68
CA LYS A 121 27.12 -15.13 -14.01
C LYS A 121 27.32 -16.62 -14.34
N LYS A 122 26.59 -17.53 -13.70
CA LYS A 122 26.59 -18.97 -14.08
C LYS A 122 25.94 -19.17 -15.45
N LEU A 123 24.77 -18.56 -15.68
CA LEU A 123 24.04 -18.66 -16.95
C LEU A 123 24.87 -18.09 -18.12
N GLN A 124 25.54 -16.95 -17.93
CA GLN A 124 26.46 -16.37 -18.90
C GLN A 124 27.66 -17.29 -19.20
N LYS A 125 28.26 -17.91 -18.17
CA LYS A 125 29.32 -18.91 -18.39
C LYS A 125 28.81 -20.13 -19.17
N ALA A 126 27.63 -20.65 -18.84
CA ALA A 126 27.04 -21.77 -19.54
C ALA A 126 26.68 -21.43 -21.00
N ALA A 127 26.19 -20.22 -21.25
CA ALA A 127 25.94 -19.72 -22.61
C ALA A 127 27.24 -19.56 -23.41
N LEU A 128 28.31 -19.01 -22.81
CA LEU A 128 29.62 -18.88 -23.44
C LEU A 128 30.21 -20.25 -23.81
N LEU A 129 30.12 -21.23 -22.90
CA LEU A 129 30.58 -22.61 -23.15
C LEU A 129 29.78 -23.30 -24.26
N LYS A 130 28.46 -23.01 -24.39
CA LYS A 130 27.64 -23.49 -25.52
C LYS A 130 27.96 -22.78 -26.84
N ALA A 131 28.33 -21.50 -26.79
CA ALA A 131 28.70 -20.71 -27.96
C ALA A 131 30.11 -21.00 -28.50
N SER A 132 30.99 -21.63 -27.70
CA SER A 132 32.38 -21.97 -28.08
C SER A 132 32.64 -23.48 -28.10
N PRO A 133 32.07 -24.24 -29.04
CA PRO A 133 32.21 -25.70 -29.12
C PRO A 133 33.54 -26.15 -29.76
N LYS A 134 34.70 -25.70 -29.24
CA LYS A 134 36.03 -26.28 -29.58
C LYS A 134 37.17 -25.80 -28.66
N LYS A 135 37.39 -26.49 -27.54
CA LYS A 135 38.73 -26.98 -27.08
C LYS A 135 38.57 -27.90 -25.87
N ALA A 136 38.66 -29.21 -26.09
CA ALA A 136 38.84 -30.17 -25.00
C ALA A 136 40.33 -30.22 -24.61
N PRO A 137 40.70 -30.23 -23.32
CA PRO A 137 42.03 -30.65 -22.89
C PRO A 137 42.07 -32.18 -22.92
N GLY A 138 42.91 -32.75 -23.78
CA GLY A 138 43.06 -34.20 -23.92
C GLY A 138 43.80 -34.84 -22.73
N THR A 139 43.47 -36.10 -22.49
CA THR A 139 44.15 -36.98 -21.52
C THR A 139 45.55 -37.38 -21.99
N LYS A 140 46.55 -37.11 -21.15
CA LYS A 140 47.91 -37.71 -21.03
C LYS A 140 48.59 -36.97 -19.85
N GLY A 141 49.18 -37.58 -18.83
CA GLY A 141 49.41 -38.99 -18.57
C GLY A 141 50.85 -39.21 -18.06
N THR A 142 51.08 -39.08 -16.75
CA THR A 142 52.33 -39.51 -16.09
C THR A 142 52.04 -39.91 -14.65
N ALA A 143 52.56 -41.06 -14.23
CA ALA A 143 52.54 -41.53 -12.84
C ALA A 143 53.98 -41.72 -12.34
N ALA A 144 54.27 -41.37 -11.08
CA ALA A 144 55.28 -42.01 -10.22
C ALA A 144 55.47 -41.26 -8.88
N ALA A 145 55.73 -42.03 -7.81
CA ALA A 145 56.32 -41.64 -6.51
C ALA A 145 55.51 -40.67 -5.60
N ALA A 146 55.52 -40.76 -4.26
CA ALA A 146 56.24 -41.65 -3.35
C ALA A 146 55.40 -42.02 -2.09
N THR A 147 55.93 -42.94 -1.27
CA THR A 147 55.30 -43.64 -0.14
C THR A 147 55.61 -43.06 1.26
N ALA A 148 54.92 -43.61 2.28
CA ALA A 148 55.09 -43.45 3.73
C ALA A 148 54.48 -42.16 4.36
N ALA A 149 53.97 -42.17 5.60
CA ALA A 149 54.07 -43.17 6.68
C ALA A 149 52.74 -43.39 7.45
N ALA A 150 52.67 -44.47 8.23
CA ALA A 150 51.55 -44.80 9.12
C ALA A 150 52.00 -44.82 10.59
N ALA A 151 51.11 -44.40 11.53
CA ALA A 151 51.22 -44.72 12.95
C ALA A 151 49.85 -44.59 13.68
N ALA A 152 49.64 -45.48 14.66
CA ALA A 152 48.46 -45.72 15.52
C ALA A 152 47.55 -44.51 15.88
N ALA A 153 46.21 -44.59 15.89
CA ALA A 153 45.25 -45.57 16.44
C ALA A 153 44.97 -45.45 17.97
N LYS A 154 43.76 -44.96 18.33
CA LYS A 154 43.04 -45.34 19.56
C LYS A 154 41.52 -45.13 19.42
N VAL A 155 40.77 -46.22 19.62
CA VAL A 155 39.28 -46.40 19.68
C VAL A 155 39.05 -47.37 20.89
N PRO A 156 37.84 -47.77 21.38
CA PRO A 156 36.43 -47.43 21.10
C PRO A 156 35.81 -46.57 22.25
N ALA A 157 34.50 -46.42 22.52
CA ALA A 157 33.23 -47.07 22.12
C ALA A 157 32.07 -46.01 22.10
N LYS A 158 30.74 -46.27 22.10
CA LYS A 158 29.89 -47.46 22.35
C LYS A 158 28.56 -47.34 21.56
N GLU A 159 28.01 -48.47 21.15
CA GLU A 159 26.78 -48.63 20.35
C GLU A 159 25.59 -49.04 21.22
N MET A 160 24.32 -48.77 20.81
CA MET A 160 23.16 -49.71 20.87
C MET A 160 21.77 -49.08 20.55
N THR A 161 21.19 -49.54 19.43
CA THR A 161 19.81 -50.03 19.20
C THR A 161 18.63 -49.77 20.17
N THR A 162 17.59 -49.08 19.67
CA THR A 162 16.14 -49.43 19.57
C THR A 162 15.45 -50.43 20.56
N VAL A 163 14.25 -50.06 21.08
CA VAL A 163 12.91 -50.74 20.91
C VAL A 163 11.89 -50.47 22.07
N SER A 164 10.64 -50.12 21.71
CA SER A 164 9.35 -50.19 22.47
C SER A 164 9.15 -49.48 23.84
N LYS A 165 7.95 -49.15 24.35
CA LYS A 165 6.56 -48.85 23.89
C LYS A 165 5.62 -49.06 25.10
N LYS A 166 5.11 -48.00 25.75
CA LYS A 166 3.73 -47.96 26.34
C LYS A 166 3.35 -46.54 26.81
N ALA A 167 2.10 -46.14 26.57
CA ALA A 167 1.45 -44.97 27.20
C ALA A 167 0.69 -45.42 28.46
N PRO A 168 0.22 -44.50 29.33
CA PRO A 168 -1.20 -44.10 29.20
C PRO A 168 -1.61 -42.66 29.61
N ALA A 169 -2.75 -42.24 29.05
CA ALA A 169 -3.84 -41.42 29.63
C ALA A 169 -3.66 -39.96 30.11
N GLN A 170 -4.51 -39.08 29.53
CA GLN A 170 -5.21 -37.91 30.11
C GLN A 170 -4.36 -36.75 30.69
N LYS A 171 -4.70 -35.47 30.50
CA LYS A 171 -6.04 -34.84 30.48
C LYS A 171 -5.99 -33.48 29.73
N VAL A 172 -7.02 -33.18 28.92
CA VAL A 172 -7.15 -31.90 28.21
C VAL A 172 -7.96 -30.90 29.05
N PRO A 173 -7.53 -29.63 29.19
CA PRO A 173 -8.41 -28.50 29.50
C PRO A 173 -8.79 -27.75 28.21
N ALA A 174 -10.09 -27.59 27.97
CA ALA A 174 -10.61 -26.98 26.76
C ALA A 174 -10.44 -25.44 26.72
N GLN A 175 -10.14 -24.88 25.55
CA GLN A 175 -10.45 -23.49 25.26
C GLN A 175 -11.93 -23.40 24.86
N LYS A 176 -12.75 -22.86 25.76
CA LYS A 176 -14.20 -22.81 25.65
C LYS A 176 -14.63 -21.72 24.67
N ALA A 177 -15.38 -22.11 23.64
CA ALA A 177 -16.11 -21.15 22.81
C ALA A 177 -17.38 -20.67 23.54
N THR A 178 -17.43 -19.38 23.84
CA THR A 178 -18.65 -18.59 24.13
C THR A 178 -18.31 -17.15 23.70
N GLY A 179 -19.07 -16.46 22.85
CA GLY A 179 -20.49 -16.65 22.56
C GLY A 179 -21.30 -15.58 23.30
N GLN A 180 -21.48 -14.43 22.64
CA GLN A 180 -22.51 -13.41 22.86
C GLN A 180 -22.85 -12.96 24.30
N LYS A 181 -22.46 -11.72 24.64
CA LYS A 181 -23.20 -10.86 25.58
C LYS A 181 -23.04 -9.41 25.08
N ALA A 182 -23.97 -8.93 24.27
CA ALA A 182 -25.18 -8.22 24.68
C ALA A 182 -24.87 -6.83 25.27
N ALA A 183 -25.34 -5.79 24.58
CA ALA A 183 -25.14 -4.40 24.96
C ALA A 183 -25.86 -4.03 26.28
N PRO A 184 -25.31 -3.12 27.09
CA PRO A 184 -26.09 -2.41 28.10
C PRO A 184 -26.89 -1.29 27.41
N ALA A 185 -28.20 -1.48 27.30
CA ALA A 185 -29.10 -0.39 26.91
C ALA A 185 -29.23 0.63 28.05
N PRO A 186 -29.21 1.95 27.79
CA PRO A 186 -29.67 2.93 28.78
C PRO A 186 -31.18 2.77 28.95
N LYS A 187 -31.63 2.44 30.17
CA LYS A 187 -33.07 2.37 30.48
C LYS A 187 -33.70 3.75 30.32
N ALA A 188 -34.82 3.81 29.61
CA ALA A 188 -35.66 5.00 29.57
C ALA A 188 -36.23 5.30 30.97
N GLN A 189 -36.00 6.50 31.48
CA GLN A 189 -36.88 7.10 32.48
C GLN A 189 -37.91 7.98 31.77
N LYS A 190 -39.17 7.56 31.88
CA LYS A 190 -40.32 8.27 31.34
C LYS A 190 -40.72 9.41 32.27
N GLY A 191 -40.56 10.64 31.78
CA GLY A 191 -41.32 11.80 32.25
C GLY A 191 -40.69 12.63 33.37
N GLN A 192 -40.23 13.82 33.00
CA GLN A 192 -40.74 15.07 33.59
C GLN A 192 -40.68 16.20 32.55
N LYS A 193 -41.49 17.24 32.76
CA LYS A 193 -41.91 18.20 31.73
C LYS A 193 -40.83 19.21 31.36
N ALA A 194 -40.91 19.73 30.14
CA ALA A 194 -40.20 20.94 29.72
C ALA A 194 -40.65 22.18 30.53
N PRO A 195 -39.74 23.09 30.90
CA PRO A 195 -40.07 24.47 31.18
C PRO A 195 -40.20 25.26 29.86
N VAL A 196 -41.30 26.00 29.74
CA VAL A 196 -41.70 26.73 28.53
C VAL A 196 -40.84 27.98 28.30
N GLN A 197 -40.57 28.29 27.02
CA GLN A 197 -39.96 29.54 26.56
C GLN A 197 -40.77 30.75 27.09
N LYS A 198 -40.12 31.72 27.75
CA LYS A 198 -40.80 32.90 28.29
C LYS A 198 -40.27 34.22 27.72
N ALA A 199 -40.73 34.54 26.52
CA ALA A 199 -40.83 35.87 25.93
C ALA A 199 -41.90 35.79 24.82
N PRO A 200 -42.68 36.86 24.52
CA PRO A 200 -42.44 38.27 24.84
C PRO A 200 -43.57 38.94 25.65
N ALA A 201 -43.31 40.17 26.11
CA ALA A 201 -44.35 41.13 26.51
C ALA A 201 -44.41 42.26 25.47
N PRO A 202 -45.58 42.55 24.84
CA PRO A 202 -45.71 43.61 23.86
C PRO A 202 -45.90 44.99 24.51
N LYS A 203 -45.48 46.05 23.80
CA LYS A 203 -45.73 47.45 24.18
C LYS A 203 -47.16 47.88 23.85
N ALA A 204 -47.80 48.66 24.73
CA ALA A 204 -48.89 49.56 24.37
C ALA A 204 -48.93 50.79 25.31
N SER A 205 -49.28 51.94 24.72
CA SER A 205 -49.74 53.22 25.32
C SER A 205 -50.04 53.27 26.84
N GLY A 206 -49.68 54.31 27.61
CA GLY A 206 -49.33 55.69 27.26
C GLY A 206 -50.45 56.69 27.61
N LYS A 207 -50.19 57.64 28.54
CA LYS A 207 -51.02 58.84 28.74
C LYS A 207 -50.24 59.96 29.44
N LYS A 208 -50.55 61.20 29.06
CA LYS A 208 -50.06 62.43 29.72
C LYS A 208 -50.81 62.66 31.05
N ALA A 209 -50.10 63.19 32.04
CA ALA A 209 -50.51 64.33 32.86
C ALA A 209 -49.22 64.95 33.45
#